data_AF-A0A8X8CP81-F1
#
_entry.id   AF-A0A8X8CP81-F1
#
_cell.length_a   1.000
_cell.length_b   1.000
_cell.length_c   1.000
_cell.angle_alpha   90.00
_cell.angle_beta   90.00
_cell.angle_gamma   90.00
#
_symmetry.space_group_name_H-M   'P 1'
#
loop_
_entity.id
_entity.type
_entity.pdbx_description
1 polymer ?
#
loop_
_entity_poly.entity_id
_entity_poly.type
_entity_poly.pdbx_seq_one_letter_code
_entity_poly.pdbx_strand_id
1 'polypeptide(L)'
;MAVLQVNKQMVISLALSLSLCLEKRGRPPKVNEIKKVPSNVSVKSESHTSKRAKIDDLYDNEEVKSDVMMRAKEIQSNLSPELPSIIKHMLPSNVTRVFWLHFPKSFCEAYLPKEDTMFVLEDERGKSYETKYLARKVGLSAGWRGFSIDHKIMEGDVLIFHLVEPAKFKVYIVRVNDSEEVDGALALLKLEAGVKQMGPINSSEEVDGALGLLKLEAAIKQMTPINEAVHVEKLSKVSEEMEDLDFEHLSHDNPEKNCEKNVKMTCLTTFGPLSDPYEYESEDLGSETTDGVRLSKSAVDFKEVKCFEDFDILVNGLVINSELSKHLQTKYYKLCCSQNSFLHDHLLDGLNCKLVVGMLSETINIADAIRASKLTTSLESFAIWEKTLKAFEGLGMNVGFLLARLGQLMHLSAKSKTYEEAALQRVNAKEEMKTLEAKLLEVKDTINRLGVEIEKLVVDSENLELKFQEVAKAPW
;
A
#
# COMPACT_ATOMS: atom_id res chain seq x y z
N MET A 1 22.97 7.79 33.37
CA MET A 1 22.10 8.79 32.72
C MET A 1 22.85 9.85 31.91
N ALA A 2 24.02 10.36 32.33
CA ALA A 2 24.74 11.42 31.59
C ALA A 2 25.02 11.12 30.09
N VAL A 3 25.40 9.88 29.75
CA VAL A 3 25.73 9.48 28.36
C VAL A 3 24.53 9.60 27.40
N LEU A 4 23.30 9.35 27.88
CA LEU A 4 22.06 9.51 27.09
C LEU A 4 21.71 10.98 26.81
N GLN A 5 22.13 11.90 27.69
CA GLN A 5 21.94 13.34 27.50
C GLN A 5 22.85 13.88 26.38
N VAL A 6 24.11 13.43 26.34
CA VAL A 6 25.12 13.86 25.37
C VAL A 6 24.74 13.44 23.95
N ASN A 7 24.28 12.19 23.75
CA ASN A 7 23.88 11.71 22.42
C ASN A 7 22.65 12.45 21.86
N LYS A 8 21.65 12.80 22.69
CA LYS A 8 20.55 13.66 22.23
C LYS A 8 21.03 15.05 21.81
N GLN A 9 21.92 15.66 22.58
CA GLN A 9 22.45 17.00 22.26
C GLN A 9 23.27 17.00 20.98
N MET A 10 24.04 15.93 20.72
CA MET A 10 24.85 15.78 19.50
C MET A 10 23.99 15.61 18.24
N VAL A 11 22.90 14.81 18.32
CA VAL A 11 21.95 14.63 17.21
C VAL A 11 21.17 15.93 16.92
N ILE A 12 20.77 16.68 17.95
CA ILE A 12 20.10 17.99 17.78
C ILE A 12 21.06 19.02 17.17
N SER A 13 22.33 19.03 17.57
CA SER A 13 23.36 19.92 17.01
C SER A 13 23.63 19.62 15.52
N LEU A 14 23.68 18.34 15.13
CA LEU A 14 23.79 17.91 13.74
C LEU A 14 22.56 18.31 12.91
N ALA A 15 21.34 18.13 13.44
CA ALA A 15 20.11 18.51 12.76
C ALA A 15 19.98 20.03 12.53
N LEU A 16 20.39 20.85 13.51
CA LEU A 16 20.44 22.31 13.37
C LEU A 16 21.51 22.76 12.36
N SER A 17 22.68 22.10 12.36
CA SER A 17 23.75 22.39 11.41
C SER A 17 23.34 22.05 9.96
N LEU A 18 22.59 20.97 9.75
CA LEU A 18 22.03 20.60 8.45
C LEU A 18 20.94 21.57 7.97
N SER A 19 20.09 22.08 8.87
CA SER A 19 19.09 23.10 8.52
C SER A 19 19.73 24.43 8.12
N LEU A 20 20.75 24.90 8.86
CA LEU A 20 21.50 26.12 8.54
C LEU A 20 22.27 26.05 7.20
N CYS A 21 22.61 24.85 6.73
CA CYS A 21 23.20 24.64 5.40
C CYS A 21 22.19 24.72 4.25
N LEU A 22 20.89 24.53 4.50
CA LEU A 22 19.85 24.58 3.47
C LEU A 22 19.32 25.99 3.18
N GLU A 23 19.44 26.94 4.12
CA GLU A 23 19.02 28.33 3.92
C GLU A 23 20.01 29.19 3.10
N LYS A 24 21.23 28.72 2.84
CA LYS A 24 22.27 29.48 2.11
C LYS A 24 22.43 29.06 0.64
N ARG A 25 21.36 29.20 -0.14
CA ARG A 25 21.43 29.30 -1.61
C ARG A 25 20.76 30.58 -2.12
N GLY A 26 21.37 31.71 -1.76
CA GLY A 26 21.05 33.01 -2.34
C GLY A 26 21.30 33.05 -3.86
N ARG A 27 20.40 33.72 -4.57
CA ARG A 27 20.43 33.93 -6.02
C ARG A 27 21.66 34.77 -6.44
N PRO A 28 22.46 34.38 -7.44
CA PRO A 28 23.51 35.25 -7.98
C PRO A 28 22.91 36.40 -8.82
N PRO A 29 23.52 37.60 -8.84
CA PRO A 29 22.99 38.75 -9.56
C PRO A 29 23.23 38.65 -11.07
N LYS A 30 22.32 39.21 -11.87
CA LYS A 30 22.53 39.44 -13.31
C LYS A 30 23.46 40.64 -13.51
N VAL A 31 24.45 40.49 -14.39
CA VAL A 31 25.20 41.60 -15.01
C VAL A 31 24.91 41.58 -16.51
N ASN A 32 24.70 42.77 -17.10
CA ASN A 32 24.28 42.97 -18.50
C ASN A 32 25.30 43.82 -19.27
N GLU A 33 25.36 43.59 -20.59
CA GLU A 33 26.13 44.33 -21.62
C GLU A 33 27.67 44.19 -21.54
N ILE A 34 28.48 44.25 -22.62
CA ILE A 34 28.39 45.03 -23.86
C ILE A 34 28.90 44.25 -25.11
N LYS A 35 28.14 44.32 -26.23
CA LYS A 35 28.46 44.56 -27.68
C LYS A 35 29.91 44.24 -28.20
N LYS A 36 30.20 43.79 -29.46
CA LYS A 36 29.48 43.81 -30.76
C LYS A 36 30.25 43.09 -31.93
N VAL A 37 29.56 42.88 -33.08
CA VAL A 37 30.01 42.64 -34.50
C VAL A 37 30.69 41.30 -34.92
N PRO A 38 30.64 40.88 -36.22
CA PRO A 38 30.37 39.47 -36.58
C PRO A 38 31.32 38.83 -37.62
N SER A 39 31.11 37.55 -37.93
CA SER A 39 31.56 36.95 -39.20
C SER A 39 30.68 35.77 -39.63
N ASN A 40 30.24 35.76 -40.89
CA ASN A 40 29.52 34.65 -41.52
C ASN A 40 30.49 33.55 -41.96
N VAL A 41 30.26 32.29 -41.56
CA VAL A 41 30.44 31.12 -42.45
C VAL A 41 29.32 30.13 -42.16
N SER A 42 28.64 29.69 -43.21
CA SER A 42 27.60 28.66 -43.14
C SER A 42 28.22 27.27 -43.19
N VAL A 43 27.96 26.43 -42.19
CA VAL A 43 28.01 24.97 -42.32
C VAL A 43 26.79 24.39 -41.61
N LYS A 44 25.96 23.65 -42.35
CA LYS A 44 24.87 22.85 -41.78
C LYS A 44 25.46 21.73 -40.93
N SER A 45 24.96 21.54 -39.72
CA SER A 45 24.96 20.24 -39.04
C SER A 45 23.55 19.96 -38.53
N GLU A 46 22.97 18.84 -38.95
CA GLU A 46 21.59 18.48 -38.67
C GLU A 46 21.45 18.06 -37.20
N SER A 47 20.74 18.86 -36.40
CA SER A 47 20.38 18.43 -35.05
C SER A 47 19.34 17.32 -35.16
N HIS A 48 19.72 16.09 -34.81
CA HIS A 48 18.78 14.98 -34.64
C HIS A 48 17.80 15.29 -33.49
N THR A 49 16.72 16.01 -33.78
CA THR A 49 15.54 16.02 -32.93
C THR A 49 14.95 14.62 -32.98
N SER A 50 15.26 13.80 -31.97
CA SER A 50 14.67 12.47 -31.84
C SER A 50 13.15 12.59 -31.91
N LYS A 51 12.56 11.94 -32.92
CA LYS A 51 11.12 11.98 -33.14
C LYS A 51 10.45 11.40 -31.91
N ARG A 52 9.51 12.13 -31.32
CA ARG A 52 8.69 11.66 -30.20
C ARG A 52 7.94 10.41 -30.66
N ALA A 53 8.44 9.24 -30.27
CA ALA A 53 7.79 7.97 -30.48
C ALA A 53 6.37 8.01 -29.89
N LYS A 54 5.46 7.18 -30.41
CA LYS A 54 4.14 7.02 -29.80
C LYS A 54 4.36 6.54 -28.36
N ILE A 55 3.65 7.17 -27.43
CA ILE A 55 3.84 6.97 -25.98
C ILE A 55 3.23 5.64 -25.48
N ASP A 56 2.70 4.81 -26.39
CA ASP A 56 1.99 3.56 -26.10
C ASP A 56 2.88 2.29 -26.12
N ASP A 57 4.05 2.34 -26.76
CA ASP A 57 4.75 1.14 -27.27
C ASP A 57 5.85 0.59 -26.32
N LEU A 58 5.66 0.66 -24.98
CA LEU A 58 6.75 0.34 -24.02
C LEU A 58 6.38 -0.50 -22.77
N TYR A 59 5.20 -1.13 -22.73
CA TYR A 59 4.87 -2.13 -21.70
C TYR A 59 4.12 -3.32 -22.31
N ASP A 60 4.83 -4.44 -22.48
CA ASP A 60 4.30 -5.71 -23.01
C ASP A 60 3.43 -6.44 -21.96
N ASN A 61 2.12 -6.20 -22.02
CA ASN A 61 1.11 -7.23 -21.77
C ASN A 61 -0.23 -6.81 -22.42
N GLU A 62 -0.35 -7.04 -23.73
CA GLU A 62 -1.50 -6.55 -24.52
C GLU A 62 -2.85 -7.14 -24.07
N GLU A 63 -2.86 -8.38 -23.57
CA GLU A 63 -4.06 -9.10 -23.14
C GLU A 63 -4.70 -8.42 -21.91
N VAL A 64 -3.92 -8.19 -20.85
CA VAL A 64 -4.40 -7.47 -19.66
C VAL A 64 -4.82 -6.03 -20.00
N LYS A 65 -4.08 -5.33 -20.88
CA LYS A 65 -4.44 -3.99 -21.35
C LYS A 65 -5.76 -3.99 -22.14
N SER A 66 -6.04 -5.06 -22.89
CA SER A 66 -7.31 -5.27 -23.61
C SER A 66 -8.47 -5.47 -22.64
N ASP A 67 -8.34 -6.35 -21.65
CA ASP A 67 -9.44 -6.73 -20.75
C ASP A 67 -9.88 -5.59 -19.83
N VAL A 68 -8.93 -4.83 -19.27
CA VAL A 68 -9.22 -3.64 -18.46
C VAL A 68 -9.92 -2.58 -19.31
N MET A 69 -9.48 -2.38 -20.55
CA MET A 69 -10.11 -1.46 -21.50
C MET A 69 -11.49 -1.95 -21.95
N MET A 70 -11.71 -3.26 -22.07
CA MET A 70 -12.99 -3.86 -22.44
C MET A 70 -14.03 -3.63 -21.34
N ARG A 71 -13.69 -3.92 -20.08
CA ARG A 71 -14.55 -3.64 -18.91
C ARG A 71 -14.87 -2.15 -18.78
N ALA A 72 -13.88 -1.27 -19.01
CA ALA A 72 -14.11 0.18 -18.99
C ALA A 72 -15.08 0.65 -20.09
N LYS A 73 -15.04 0.04 -21.28
CA LYS A 73 -16.01 0.29 -22.36
C LYS A 73 -17.39 -0.26 -22.03
N GLU A 74 -17.50 -1.43 -21.40
CA GLU A 74 -18.79 -1.96 -20.94
C GLU A 74 -19.44 -0.97 -19.95
N ILE A 75 -18.70 -0.53 -18.91
CA ILE A 75 -19.19 0.49 -17.98
C ILE A 75 -19.63 1.73 -18.73
N GLN A 76 -18.78 2.28 -19.61
CA GLN A 76 -19.12 3.47 -20.40
C GLN A 76 -20.41 3.30 -21.22
N SER A 77 -20.63 2.12 -21.82
CA SER A 77 -21.81 1.83 -22.64
C SER A 77 -23.12 1.69 -21.85
N ASN A 78 -23.04 1.46 -20.53
CA ASN A 78 -24.19 1.42 -19.63
C ASN A 78 -24.48 2.78 -18.96
N LEU A 79 -23.68 3.82 -19.22
CA LEU A 79 -23.97 5.18 -18.75
C LEU A 79 -25.03 5.85 -19.63
N SER A 80 -25.68 6.91 -19.12
CA SER A 80 -26.64 7.69 -19.94
C SER A 80 -25.93 8.28 -21.17
N PRO A 81 -26.42 8.01 -22.40
CA PRO A 81 -25.81 8.54 -23.61
C PRO A 81 -26.04 10.06 -23.79
N GLU A 82 -26.91 10.66 -22.98
CA GLU A 82 -27.20 12.09 -22.99
C GLU A 82 -26.07 12.93 -22.37
N LEU A 83 -25.24 12.32 -21.53
CA LEU A 83 -24.19 12.99 -20.77
C LEU A 83 -22.80 12.58 -21.28
N PRO A 84 -21.88 13.53 -21.49
CA PRO A 84 -20.59 13.21 -22.09
C PRO A 84 -19.69 12.48 -21.09
N SER A 85 -19.10 11.37 -21.54
CA SER A 85 -18.19 10.56 -20.75
C SER A 85 -16.88 10.31 -21.49
N ILE A 86 -15.81 10.03 -20.73
CA ILE A 86 -14.49 9.78 -21.30
C ILE A 86 -13.68 8.75 -20.51
N ILE A 87 -13.14 7.77 -21.23
CA ILE A 87 -12.21 6.77 -20.71
C ILE A 87 -10.78 7.33 -20.69
N LYS A 88 -10.07 7.11 -19.59
CA LYS A 88 -8.71 7.58 -19.36
C LYS A 88 -7.86 6.48 -18.72
N HIS A 89 -6.89 5.97 -19.48
CA HIS A 89 -5.83 5.09 -18.97
C HIS A 89 -4.84 5.90 -18.12
N MET A 90 -4.46 5.37 -16.95
CA MET A 90 -3.50 5.99 -16.04
C MET A 90 -2.06 5.67 -16.43
N LEU A 91 -1.26 6.72 -16.65
CA LEU A 91 0.18 6.64 -16.90
C LEU A 91 0.96 7.10 -15.65
N PRO A 92 2.28 6.80 -15.52
CA PRO A 92 3.11 7.27 -14.40
C PRO A 92 3.02 8.78 -14.14
N SER A 93 2.89 9.57 -15.20
CA SER A 93 2.73 11.04 -15.10
C SER A 93 1.45 11.46 -14.38
N ASN A 94 0.41 10.62 -14.42
CA ASN A 94 -0.91 10.90 -13.83
C ASN A 94 -0.99 10.50 -12.36
N VAL A 95 -0.30 9.42 -11.94
CA VAL A 95 -0.54 8.78 -10.63
C VAL A 95 0.70 8.53 -9.74
N THR A 96 1.93 8.64 -10.25
CA THR A 96 3.15 8.46 -9.43
C THR A 96 4.11 9.64 -9.47
N ARG A 97 4.29 10.28 -10.63
CA ARG A 97 5.32 11.31 -10.84
C ARG A 97 4.81 12.74 -10.61
N VAL A 98 4.01 13.26 -11.55
CA VAL A 98 3.66 14.69 -11.62
C VAL A 98 2.24 14.96 -11.11
N PHE A 99 1.42 13.90 -10.97
CA PHE A 99 0.00 13.99 -10.62
C PHE A 99 -0.75 15.01 -11.48
N TRP A 100 -0.57 14.89 -12.80
CA TRP A 100 -1.19 15.80 -13.77
C TRP A 100 -2.06 15.01 -14.75
N LEU A 101 -3.35 15.35 -14.85
CA LEU A 101 -4.32 14.60 -15.64
C LEU A 101 -4.83 15.41 -16.84
N HIS A 102 -4.20 15.22 -18.00
CA HIS A 102 -4.68 15.78 -19.29
C HIS A 102 -5.88 14.98 -19.83
N PHE A 103 -6.90 15.69 -20.29
CA PHE A 103 -7.96 15.17 -21.15
C PHE A 103 -7.69 15.50 -22.63
N PRO A 104 -8.23 14.71 -23.59
CA PRO A 104 -8.21 15.06 -25.01
C PRO A 104 -8.86 16.42 -25.26
N LYS A 105 -8.17 17.22 -26.08
CA LYS A 105 -8.53 18.60 -26.35
C LYS A 105 -9.95 18.75 -26.94
N SER A 106 -10.37 17.83 -27.82
CA SER A 106 -11.72 17.81 -28.41
C SER A 106 -12.83 17.67 -27.37
N PHE A 107 -12.65 16.82 -26.35
CA PHE A 107 -13.61 16.66 -25.26
C PHE A 107 -13.70 17.93 -24.41
N CYS A 108 -12.55 18.54 -24.09
CA CYS A 108 -12.50 19.81 -23.37
C CYS A 108 -13.21 20.95 -24.13
N GLU A 109 -12.94 21.09 -25.43
CA GLU A 109 -13.50 22.17 -26.25
C GLU A 109 -15.01 22.02 -26.50
N ALA A 110 -15.54 20.79 -26.46
CA ALA A 110 -16.96 20.51 -26.63
C ALA A 110 -17.78 20.63 -25.34
N TYR A 111 -17.24 20.18 -24.20
CA TYR A 111 -18.04 19.94 -22.99
C TYR A 111 -17.57 20.65 -21.72
N LEU A 112 -16.35 21.18 -21.65
CA LEU A 112 -15.77 21.74 -20.41
C LEU A 112 -15.67 23.27 -20.44
N PRO A 113 -15.63 23.94 -19.27
CA PRO A 113 -15.50 25.39 -19.16
C PRO A 113 -14.25 25.94 -19.86
N LYS A 114 -14.35 27.13 -20.43
CA LYS A 114 -13.23 27.83 -21.09
C LYS A 114 -12.29 28.53 -20.11
N GLU A 115 -12.63 28.54 -18.83
CA GLU A 115 -11.91 29.21 -17.74
C GLU A 115 -11.53 28.20 -16.64
N ASP A 116 -10.47 28.52 -15.89
CA ASP A 116 -9.97 27.69 -14.79
C ASP A 116 -11.03 27.58 -13.69
N THR A 117 -11.59 26.38 -13.51
CA THR A 117 -12.80 26.14 -12.72
C THR A 117 -12.54 25.07 -11.65
N MET A 118 -13.15 25.19 -10.47
CA MET A 118 -13.15 24.11 -9.49
C MET A 118 -14.15 23.05 -9.89
N PHE A 119 -13.68 21.82 -10.04
CA PHE A 119 -14.46 20.63 -10.35
C PHE A 119 -14.61 19.76 -9.11
N VAL A 120 -15.71 19.03 -9.01
CA VAL A 120 -15.92 17.95 -8.06
C VAL A 120 -15.75 16.61 -8.76
N LEU A 121 -14.96 15.71 -8.16
CA LEU A 121 -14.90 14.29 -8.51
C LEU A 121 -15.71 13.53 -7.46
N GLU A 122 -16.81 12.89 -7.86
CA GLU A 122 -17.60 11.99 -7.02
C GLU A 122 -17.22 10.54 -7.35
N ASP A 123 -16.88 9.74 -6.34
CA ASP A 123 -16.62 8.31 -6.51
C ASP A 123 -17.90 7.47 -6.60
N GLU A 124 -17.75 6.16 -6.80
CA GLU A 124 -18.87 5.21 -6.87
C GLU A 124 -19.66 5.11 -5.55
N ARG A 125 -19.08 5.53 -4.42
CA ARG A 125 -19.66 5.54 -3.07
C ARG A 125 -20.29 6.90 -2.70
N GLY A 126 -20.29 7.87 -3.62
CA GLY A 126 -20.80 9.22 -3.41
C GLY A 126 -19.85 10.18 -2.69
N LYS A 127 -18.61 9.78 -2.39
CA LYS A 127 -17.63 10.64 -1.72
C LYS A 127 -17.05 11.63 -2.74
N SER A 128 -17.09 12.91 -2.38
CA SER A 128 -16.74 14.03 -3.26
C SER A 128 -15.37 14.64 -2.93
N TYR A 129 -14.62 15.02 -3.97
CA TYR A 129 -13.28 15.59 -3.87
C TYR A 129 -13.13 16.78 -4.81
N GLU A 130 -12.68 17.92 -4.29
CA GLU A 130 -12.44 19.10 -5.11
C GLU A 130 -11.12 19.01 -5.89
N THR A 131 -11.13 19.47 -7.13
CA THR A 131 -9.94 19.57 -7.98
C THR A 131 -10.01 20.76 -8.92
N LYS A 132 -8.88 21.40 -9.20
CA LYS A 132 -8.83 22.54 -10.12
C LYS A 132 -8.60 22.09 -11.55
N TYR A 133 -9.59 22.30 -12.41
CA TYR A 133 -9.46 22.22 -13.86
C TYR A 133 -8.75 23.48 -14.39
N LEU A 134 -7.72 23.29 -15.22
CA LEU A 134 -7.00 24.38 -15.88
C LEU A 134 -7.30 24.36 -17.39
N ALA A 135 -8.20 25.23 -17.83
CA ALA A 135 -8.75 25.20 -19.19
C ALA A 135 -7.67 25.36 -20.26
N ARG A 136 -6.72 26.30 -20.06
CA ARG A 136 -5.58 26.50 -20.96
C ARG A 136 -4.63 25.30 -21.07
N LYS A 137 -4.64 24.40 -20.08
CA LYS A 137 -3.82 23.18 -20.04
C LYS A 137 -4.63 21.90 -20.23
N VAL A 138 -5.93 22.01 -20.53
CA VAL A 138 -6.86 20.89 -20.81
C VAL A 138 -6.74 19.73 -19.81
N GLY A 139 -6.72 20.01 -18.51
CA GLY A 139 -6.53 18.98 -17.49
C GLY A 139 -6.76 19.38 -16.04
N LEU A 140 -6.84 18.37 -15.17
CA LEU A 140 -6.97 18.52 -13.72
C LEU A 140 -5.59 18.66 -13.06
N SER A 141 -5.54 19.44 -11.98
CA SER A 141 -4.31 19.90 -11.35
C SER A 141 -4.32 19.70 -9.81
N ALA A 142 -4.36 20.78 -9.03
CA ALA A 142 -4.52 20.70 -7.58
C ALA A 142 -5.78 19.88 -7.23
N GLY A 143 -5.72 19.08 -6.16
CA GLY A 143 -6.79 18.15 -5.76
C GLY A 143 -6.71 16.76 -6.40
N TRP A 144 -6.32 16.63 -7.68
CA TRP A 144 -6.20 15.32 -8.35
C TRP A 144 -5.24 14.36 -7.62
N ARG A 145 -4.11 14.87 -7.12
CA ARG A 145 -3.19 14.08 -6.29
C ARG A 145 -3.84 13.50 -5.04
N GLY A 146 -4.77 14.25 -4.41
CA GLY A 146 -5.51 13.78 -3.24
C GLY A 146 -6.43 12.62 -3.61
N PHE A 147 -7.28 12.82 -4.62
CA PHE A 147 -8.18 11.78 -5.16
C PHE A 147 -7.41 10.51 -5.56
N SER A 148 -6.29 10.66 -6.28
CA SER A 148 -5.46 9.56 -6.76
C SER A 148 -4.78 8.76 -5.64
N ILE A 149 -4.38 9.41 -4.54
CA ILE A 149 -3.74 8.73 -3.40
C ILE A 149 -4.78 8.04 -2.53
N ASP A 150 -5.90 8.69 -2.24
CA ASP A 150 -6.95 8.15 -1.37
C ASP A 150 -7.59 6.88 -1.97
N HIS A 151 -7.82 6.89 -3.29
CA HIS A 151 -8.26 5.70 -4.04
C HIS A 151 -7.12 4.75 -4.41
N LYS A 152 -5.86 5.00 -4.04
CA LYS A 152 -4.71 4.13 -4.38
C LYS A 152 -4.65 3.82 -5.89
N ILE A 153 -4.82 4.82 -6.75
CA ILE A 153 -4.87 4.63 -8.21
C ILE A 153 -3.46 4.34 -8.73
N MET A 154 -3.32 3.28 -9.52
CA MET A 154 -2.04 2.78 -10.02
C MET A 154 -1.86 3.02 -11.52
N GLU A 155 -0.64 2.80 -12.02
CA GLU A 155 -0.36 2.71 -13.45
C GLU A 155 -1.10 1.49 -14.04
N GLY A 156 -1.71 1.66 -15.22
CA GLY A 156 -2.53 0.61 -15.85
C GLY A 156 -4.02 0.63 -15.45
N ASP A 157 -4.38 1.27 -14.33
CA ASP A 157 -5.80 1.49 -13.99
C ASP A 157 -6.48 2.35 -15.08
N VAL A 158 -7.76 2.10 -15.33
CA VAL A 158 -8.57 2.84 -16.31
C VAL A 158 -9.76 3.49 -15.62
N LEU A 159 -9.88 4.80 -15.76
CA LEU A 159 -10.99 5.58 -15.19
C LEU A 159 -11.97 6.00 -16.27
N ILE A 160 -13.25 6.04 -15.92
CA ILE A 160 -14.31 6.64 -16.73
C ILE A 160 -14.80 7.90 -16.01
N PHE A 161 -14.60 9.06 -16.64
CA PHE A 161 -15.09 10.35 -16.17
C PHE A 161 -16.41 10.66 -16.86
N HIS A 162 -17.50 10.67 -16.11
CA HIS A 162 -18.85 10.94 -16.59
C HIS A 162 -19.29 12.33 -16.11
N LEU A 163 -19.49 13.29 -17.02
CA LEU A 163 -19.83 14.67 -16.66
C LEU A 163 -21.32 14.75 -16.31
N VAL A 164 -21.64 14.65 -15.01
CA VAL A 164 -23.02 14.63 -14.51
C VAL A 164 -23.57 16.02 -14.23
N GLU A 165 -22.71 17.01 -13.99
CA GLU A 165 -23.05 18.43 -13.87
C GLU A 165 -21.94 19.27 -14.52
N PRO A 166 -22.14 20.56 -14.87
CA PRO A 166 -21.16 21.36 -15.62
C PRO A 166 -19.75 21.47 -15.03
N ALA A 167 -19.60 21.24 -13.73
CA ALA A 167 -18.33 21.19 -13.02
C ALA A 167 -18.18 19.93 -12.13
N LYS A 168 -18.87 18.83 -12.48
CA LYS A 168 -18.85 17.59 -11.68
C LYS A 168 -18.68 16.35 -12.55
N PHE A 169 -17.64 15.59 -12.27
CA PHE A 169 -17.48 14.25 -12.81
C PHE A 169 -17.89 13.22 -11.76
N LYS A 170 -18.73 12.26 -12.15
CA LYS A 170 -18.77 10.95 -11.49
C LYS A 170 -17.66 10.08 -12.09
N VAL A 171 -16.87 9.46 -11.23
CA VAL A 171 -15.64 8.76 -11.61
C VAL A 171 -15.76 7.28 -11.26
N TYR A 172 -15.71 6.43 -12.29
CA TYR A 172 -15.70 4.98 -12.17
C TYR A 172 -14.27 4.47 -12.35
N ILE A 173 -13.84 3.47 -11.57
CA ILE A 173 -12.43 3.04 -11.51
C ILE A 173 -12.30 1.54 -11.81
N VAL A 174 -11.79 1.20 -12.99
CA VAL A 174 -11.48 -0.18 -13.39
C VAL A 174 -10.01 -0.48 -13.11
N ARG A 175 -9.76 -1.45 -12.22
CA ARG A 175 -8.40 -1.83 -11.83
C ARG A 175 -7.75 -2.82 -12.77
N VAL A 176 -6.44 -2.69 -12.91
CA VAL A 176 -5.61 -3.65 -13.65
C VAL A 176 -5.51 -5.01 -12.96
N ASN A 177 -5.58 -5.05 -11.62
CA ASN A 177 -5.36 -6.27 -10.83
C ASN A 177 -6.65 -6.96 -10.32
N ASP A 178 -7.81 -6.31 -10.42
CA ASP A 178 -9.06 -6.85 -9.86
C ASP A 178 -9.85 -7.54 -10.98
N SER A 179 -9.67 -8.85 -11.17
CA SER A 179 -10.44 -9.62 -12.17
C SER A 179 -11.81 -10.10 -11.67
N GLU A 180 -12.13 -9.96 -10.38
CA GLU A 180 -13.30 -10.63 -9.76
C GLU A 180 -14.31 -9.72 -9.03
N GLU A 181 -14.06 -8.41 -8.83
CA GLU A 181 -14.99 -7.54 -8.05
C GLU A 181 -15.93 -6.64 -8.88
N VAL A 182 -15.88 -6.69 -10.22
CA VAL A 182 -16.68 -5.76 -11.07
C VAL A 182 -18.17 -6.13 -11.16
N ASP A 183 -18.57 -7.35 -10.81
CA ASP A 183 -19.97 -7.80 -10.92
C ASP A 183 -20.94 -7.02 -10.03
N GLY A 184 -20.50 -6.51 -8.87
CA GLY A 184 -21.39 -5.78 -7.94
C GLY A 184 -21.91 -4.45 -8.51
N ALA A 185 -21.02 -3.59 -8.99
CA ALA A 185 -21.38 -2.30 -9.57
C ALA A 185 -22.10 -2.46 -10.93
N LEU A 186 -21.68 -3.46 -11.72
CA LEU A 186 -22.29 -3.76 -13.01
C LEU A 186 -23.72 -4.32 -12.85
N ALA A 187 -23.96 -5.16 -11.85
CA ALA A 187 -25.31 -5.65 -11.51
C ALA A 187 -26.23 -4.51 -11.04
N LEU A 188 -25.73 -3.57 -10.23
CA LEU A 188 -26.51 -2.41 -9.79
C LEU A 188 -26.90 -1.47 -10.94
N LEU A 189 -25.98 -1.18 -11.88
CA LEU A 189 -26.30 -0.38 -13.07
C LEU A 189 -27.29 -1.10 -14.00
N LYS A 190 -27.15 -2.43 -14.16
CA LYS A 190 -28.11 -3.26 -14.93
C LYS A 190 -29.49 -3.30 -14.25
N LEU A 191 -29.56 -3.28 -12.92
CA LEU A 191 -30.80 -3.14 -12.14
C LEU A 191 -31.45 -1.75 -12.36
N GLU A 192 -30.67 -0.67 -12.25
CA GLU A 192 -31.18 0.70 -12.41
C GLU A 192 -31.69 0.97 -13.84
N ALA A 193 -31.03 0.41 -14.85
CA ALA A 193 -31.50 0.42 -16.23
C ALA A 193 -32.79 -0.41 -16.42
N GLY A 194 -32.94 -1.52 -15.71
CA GLY A 194 -34.16 -2.34 -15.70
C GLY A 194 -35.36 -1.62 -15.08
N VAL A 195 -35.16 -0.84 -14.00
CA VAL A 195 -36.22 -0.05 -13.36
C VAL A 195 -36.73 1.06 -14.29
N LYS A 196 -35.87 1.66 -15.13
CA LYS A 196 -36.24 2.72 -16.09
C LYS A 196 -37.00 2.21 -17.32
N GLN A 197 -37.16 0.89 -17.50
CA GLN A 197 -37.98 0.28 -18.56
C GLN A 197 -39.47 0.11 -18.16
N MET A 198 -39.85 0.37 -16.91
CA MET A 198 -41.25 0.52 -16.53
C MET A 198 -41.73 1.94 -16.84
N GLY A 199 -42.63 2.05 -17.82
CA GLY A 199 -43.31 3.31 -18.15
C GLY A 199 -44.24 3.79 -17.02
N PRO A 200 -44.81 5.00 -17.14
CA PRO A 200 -45.65 5.58 -16.10
C PRO A 200 -46.87 4.70 -15.78
N ILE A 201 -47.07 4.41 -14.50
CA ILE A 201 -48.26 3.70 -14.01
C ILE A 201 -49.47 4.63 -14.20
N ASN A 202 -50.22 4.42 -15.28
CA ASN A 202 -51.57 4.95 -15.41
C ASN A 202 -52.51 4.09 -14.55
N SER A 203 -53.43 4.75 -13.86
CA SER A 203 -54.35 4.13 -12.92
C SER A 203 -55.39 3.23 -13.61
N SER A 204 -55.16 1.92 -13.61
CA SER A 204 -56.17 0.85 -13.48
C SER A 204 -55.48 -0.52 -13.45
N GLU A 205 -56.08 -1.47 -12.72
CA GLU A 205 -55.75 -2.91 -12.62
C GLU A 205 -54.80 -3.33 -11.48
N GLU A 206 -55.38 -4.06 -10.52
CA GLU A 206 -54.90 -4.28 -9.15
C GLU A 206 -54.03 -5.55 -9.01
N VAL A 207 -53.38 -5.98 -10.10
CA VAL A 207 -52.79 -7.34 -10.21
C VAL A 207 -51.25 -7.36 -10.18
N ASP A 208 -50.58 -6.28 -10.60
CA ASP A 208 -49.11 -6.27 -10.77
C ASP A 208 -48.32 -6.10 -9.46
N GLY A 209 -48.92 -5.54 -8.39
CA GLY A 209 -48.25 -5.37 -7.10
C GLY A 209 -47.83 -6.69 -6.45
N ALA A 210 -48.68 -7.72 -6.55
CA ALA A 210 -48.38 -9.06 -6.05
C ALA A 210 -47.25 -9.74 -6.85
N LEU A 211 -47.21 -9.53 -8.17
CA LEU A 211 -46.16 -10.06 -9.04
C LEU A 211 -44.79 -9.41 -8.76
N GLY A 212 -44.78 -8.12 -8.41
CA GLY A 212 -43.58 -7.42 -7.94
C GLY A 212 -43.02 -7.98 -6.63
N LEU A 213 -43.89 -8.16 -5.62
CA LEU A 213 -43.50 -8.74 -4.33
C LEU A 213 -42.98 -10.18 -4.46
N LEU A 214 -43.65 -11.03 -5.24
CA LEU A 214 -43.22 -12.41 -5.47
C LEU A 214 -41.88 -12.49 -6.23
N LYS A 215 -41.58 -11.55 -7.14
CA LYS A 215 -40.27 -11.46 -7.80
C LYS A 215 -39.17 -10.98 -6.85
N LEU A 216 -39.47 -10.04 -5.96
CA LEU A 216 -38.52 -9.58 -4.94
C LEU A 216 -38.21 -10.71 -3.94
N GLU A 217 -39.23 -11.43 -3.46
CA GLU A 217 -39.06 -12.56 -2.54
C GLU A 217 -38.35 -13.75 -3.20
N ALA A 218 -38.58 -13.99 -4.50
CA ALA A 218 -37.83 -14.98 -5.28
C ALA A 218 -36.35 -14.59 -5.46
N ALA A 219 -36.05 -13.31 -5.67
CA ALA A 219 -34.67 -12.80 -5.75
C ALA A 219 -33.95 -12.94 -4.40
N ILE A 220 -34.61 -12.59 -3.29
CA ILE A 220 -34.10 -12.77 -1.92
C ILE A 220 -33.83 -14.26 -1.64
N LYS A 221 -34.71 -15.17 -2.07
CA LYS A 221 -34.50 -16.63 -1.94
C LYS A 221 -33.37 -17.20 -2.81
N GLN A 222 -32.89 -16.49 -3.83
CA GLN A 222 -31.68 -16.88 -4.57
C GLN A 222 -30.39 -16.33 -3.94
N MET A 223 -30.49 -15.40 -2.99
CA MET A 223 -29.37 -14.90 -2.18
C MET A 223 -29.39 -15.51 -0.77
N THR A 224 -28.94 -16.76 -0.64
CA THR A 224 -28.13 -17.36 0.47
C THR A 224 -28.40 -18.87 0.66
N PRO A 225 -27.47 -19.65 1.27
CA PRO A 225 -26.10 -19.31 1.67
C PRO A 225 -25.02 -20.08 0.90
N ILE A 226 -23.79 -19.56 0.91
CA ILE A 226 -22.59 -20.41 0.72
C ILE A 226 -22.45 -21.27 1.99
N ASN A 227 -22.30 -22.59 1.83
CA ASN A 227 -22.27 -23.59 2.90
C ASN A 227 -21.53 -23.16 4.19
N GLU A 228 -22.29 -22.79 5.23
CA GLU A 228 -21.76 -22.37 6.53
C GLU A 228 -21.24 -23.53 7.42
N ALA A 229 -21.34 -24.79 6.97
CA ALA A 229 -21.08 -25.97 7.80
C ALA A 229 -19.68 -26.62 7.65
N VAL A 230 -18.88 -26.28 6.64
CA VAL A 230 -17.64 -27.04 6.30
C VAL A 230 -16.32 -26.27 6.53
N HIS A 231 -16.38 -24.97 6.81
CA HIS A 231 -15.18 -24.15 7.04
C HIS A 231 -15.09 -23.47 8.41
N VAL A 232 -16.19 -23.34 9.17
CA VAL A 232 -16.13 -22.83 10.55
C VAL A 232 -15.53 -23.89 11.49
N GLU A 233 -15.93 -25.16 11.35
CA GLU A 233 -15.44 -26.27 12.19
C GLU A 233 -13.95 -26.61 11.97
N LYS A 234 -13.36 -26.12 10.87
CA LYS A 234 -11.93 -26.33 10.54
C LYS A 234 -11.03 -25.18 11.05
N LEU A 235 -11.61 -24.09 11.55
CA LEU A 235 -10.89 -22.96 12.13
C LEU A 235 -11.11 -22.83 13.64
N SER A 236 -12.24 -23.28 14.19
CA SER A 236 -12.40 -23.41 15.65
C SER A 236 -11.39 -24.40 16.24
N LYS A 237 -11.24 -25.58 15.63
CA LYS A 237 -10.26 -26.61 16.04
C LYS A 237 -8.80 -26.14 16.03
N VAL A 238 -8.44 -25.17 15.18
CA VAL A 238 -7.07 -24.62 15.13
C VAL A 238 -6.85 -23.54 16.21
N SER A 239 -7.92 -22.92 16.72
CA SER A 239 -7.82 -21.91 17.79
C SER A 239 -7.90 -22.52 19.19
N GLU A 240 -8.56 -23.66 19.37
CA GLU A 240 -8.70 -24.34 20.67
C GLU A 240 -7.50 -25.25 21.00
N GLU A 241 -6.77 -25.77 20.00
CA GLU A 241 -5.57 -26.61 20.21
C GLU A 241 -4.28 -25.81 20.55
N MET A 242 -4.36 -24.51 20.83
CA MET A 242 -3.19 -23.66 21.11
C MET A 242 -3.19 -22.99 22.50
N GLU A 243 -4.21 -23.20 23.34
CA GLU A 243 -4.26 -22.64 24.71
C GLU A 243 -4.00 -23.67 25.83
N ASP A 244 -3.96 -24.97 25.55
CA ASP A 244 -3.64 -26.04 26.53
C ASP A 244 -2.34 -26.78 26.16
N LEU A 245 -1.20 -26.31 26.69
CA LEU A 245 -0.07 -27.16 27.11
C LEU A 245 0.95 -26.32 27.93
N ASP A 246 0.75 -26.28 29.24
CA ASP A 246 1.85 -26.04 30.19
C ASP A 246 2.88 -27.18 30.06
N PHE A 247 4.19 -26.88 30.01
CA PHE A 247 5.20 -27.73 30.66
C PHE A 247 6.53 -26.99 30.90
N GLU A 248 6.94 -26.89 32.16
CA GLU A 248 8.33 -26.62 32.53
C GLU A 248 9.19 -27.88 32.37
N HIS A 249 10.46 -27.69 32.00
CA HIS A 249 11.57 -28.64 32.15
C HIS A 249 11.48 -29.99 31.38
N LEU A 250 12.42 -30.18 30.45
CA LEU A 250 13.63 -31.00 30.73
C LEU A 250 14.69 -30.86 29.61
N SER A 251 15.92 -31.25 29.93
CA SER A 251 17.13 -31.12 29.11
C SER A 251 17.54 -32.40 28.39
N HIS A 252 18.43 -32.27 27.38
CA HIS A 252 19.16 -33.35 26.69
C HIS A 252 18.28 -34.25 25.78
N ASP A 253 18.77 -34.92 24.71
CA ASP A 253 20.14 -35.07 24.21
C ASP A 253 20.18 -35.26 22.66
N ASN A 254 21.38 -35.26 22.09
CA ASN A 254 21.64 -35.58 20.66
C ASN A 254 21.38 -37.08 20.34
N PRO A 255 21.14 -37.48 19.07
CA PRO A 255 22.13 -38.38 18.48
C PRO A 255 22.37 -38.24 16.96
N GLU A 256 23.64 -38.45 16.56
CA GLU A 256 24.04 -38.74 15.18
C GLU A 256 23.89 -40.23 14.84
N LYS A 257 23.55 -40.53 13.56
CA LYS A 257 24.00 -41.65 12.68
C LYS A 257 22.94 -41.95 11.61
N ASN A 258 23.25 -42.37 10.38
CA ASN A 258 24.52 -42.46 9.64
C ASN A 258 24.18 -42.54 8.13
N CYS A 259 24.99 -41.95 7.25
CA CYS A 259 25.18 -42.43 5.87
C CYS A 259 26.50 -41.91 5.26
N GLU A 260 27.63 -42.43 5.75
CA GLU A 260 28.90 -42.33 5.03
C GLU A 260 28.89 -43.11 3.71
N LYS A 261 29.47 -42.53 2.65
CA LYS A 261 30.51 -43.21 1.84
C LYS A 261 31.59 -42.23 1.37
N ASN A 262 32.76 -42.37 2.00
CA ASN A 262 34.11 -42.23 1.43
C ASN A 262 34.49 -40.96 0.64
N VAL A 263 35.44 -40.18 1.16
CA VAL A 263 36.90 -40.34 0.89
C VAL A 263 37.68 -39.96 2.18
N LYS A 264 38.90 -40.48 2.35
CA LYS A 264 39.60 -40.70 3.63
C LYS A 264 41.04 -40.17 3.61
N MET A 265 41.47 -39.42 4.64
CA MET A 265 42.84 -39.37 5.21
C MET A 265 42.82 -38.50 6.52
N THR A 266 42.93 -39.00 7.76
CA THR A 266 44.14 -39.36 8.57
C THR A 266 45.33 -38.37 8.42
N CYS A 267 46.12 -37.94 9.40
CA CYS A 267 46.51 -38.35 10.79
C CYS A 267 47.13 -37.10 11.50
N LEU A 268 47.43 -36.98 12.81
CA LEU A 268 47.03 -37.61 14.10
C LEU A 268 47.66 -36.76 15.25
N THR A 269 47.07 -36.68 16.46
CA THR A 269 47.79 -36.25 17.69
C THR A 269 47.37 -37.08 18.91
N THR A 270 48.37 -37.68 19.58
CA THR A 270 48.23 -38.40 20.85
C THR A 270 49.26 -37.83 21.82
N PHE A 271 48.84 -37.47 23.03
CA PHE A 271 49.75 -37.04 24.10
C PHE A 271 50.16 -38.21 25.00
N GLY A 272 51.42 -38.18 25.45
CA GLY A 272 52.01 -39.01 26.51
C GLY A 272 53.05 -38.17 27.29
N PRO A 273 53.39 -38.51 28.54
CA PRO A 273 53.58 -37.45 29.55
C PRO A 273 55.01 -37.26 30.12
N LEU A 274 55.21 -36.02 30.62
CA LEU A 274 55.99 -35.57 31.79
C LEU A 274 57.50 -35.91 31.92
N SER A 275 58.34 -34.86 31.96
CA SER A 275 59.53 -34.73 32.83
C SER A 275 60.00 -33.28 32.90
N ASP A 276 60.14 -32.75 34.13
CA ASP A 276 60.80 -31.49 34.53
C ASP A 276 62.31 -31.72 34.80
N PRO A 277 63.15 -30.74 35.22
CA PRO A 277 63.05 -29.26 35.10
C PRO A 277 64.38 -28.58 34.66
N TYR A 278 64.32 -27.34 34.16
CA TYR A 278 65.41 -26.36 34.40
C TYR A 278 64.87 -24.93 34.47
N GLU A 279 65.27 -24.21 35.52
CA GLU A 279 64.96 -22.79 35.74
C GLU A 279 65.80 -21.88 34.84
N TYR A 280 65.20 -20.79 34.36
CA TYR A 280 65.87 -19.49 34.36
C TYR A 280 64.83 -18.38 34.53
N GLU A 281 64.96 -17.60 35.61
CA GLU A 281 64.13 -16.43 35.85
C GLU A 281 64.41 -15.33 34.83
N SER A 282 63.35 -14.65 34.37
CA SER A 282 63.42 -13.23 34.06
C SER A 282 62.02 -12.66 34.19
N GLU A 283 61.72 -12.06 35.35
CA GLU A 283 60.66 -11.06 35.39
C GLU A 283 61.12 -9.83 34.60
N ASP A 284 60.33 -9.36 33.64
CA ASP A 284 60.41 -7.97 33.18
C ASP A 284 59.00 -7.38 33.06
N LEU A 285 58.80 -6.28 33.76
CA LEU A 285 57.55 -5.54 33.85
C LEU A 285 57.48 -4.50 32.72
N GLY A 286 57.18 -4.97 31.50
CA GLY A 286 57.08 -4.14 30.30
C GLY A 286 55.64 -3.85 29.86
N SER A 287 54.99 -2.86 30.46
CA SER A 287 53.68 -2.38 29.98
C SER A 287 53.82 -1.61 28.67
N GLU A 288 53.55 -2.23 27.52
CA GLU A 288 53.49 -1.52 26.23
C GLU A 288 52.06 -1.36 25.73
N THR A 289 51.49 -0.19 26.02
CA THR A 289 50.21 0.26 25.45
C THR A 289 50.43 0.70 24.02
N THR A 290 50.17 -0.19 23.06
CA THR A 290 50.01 0.18 21.65
C THR A 290 48.64 -0.27 21.13
N ASP A 291 47.65 0.61 21.28
CA ASP A 291 46.47 0.67 20.40
C ASP A 291 46.93 1.10 18.99
N GLY A 292 47.77 0.26 18.37
CA GLY A 292 48.31 0.47 17.03
C GLY A 292 47.21 0.22 16.00
N VAL A 293 46.83 1.27 15.27
CA VAL A 293 45.92 1.16 14.12
C VAL A 293 46.51 0.14 13.13
N ARG A 294 45.93 -1.06 13.12
CA ARG A 294 46.41 -2.17 12.30
C ARG A 294 46.06 -1.91 10.83
N LEU A 295 47.05 -1.44 10.07
CA LEU A 295 46.98 -1.32 8.62
C LEU A 295 47.00 -2.73 8.01
N SER A 296 45.84 -3.21 7.55
CA SER A 296 45.75 -4.49 6.85
C SER A 296 46.28 -4.38 5.42
N LYS A 297 47.02 -5.41 4.98
CA LYS A 297 47.88 -5.34 3.79
C LYS A 297 47.14 -5.58 2.46
N SER A 298 45.90 -6.06 2.53
CA SER A 298 44.95 -6.20 1.41
C SER A 298 43.53 -6.36 1.95
N ALA A 299 42.52 -5.98 1.16
CA ALA A 299 41.15 -6.44 1.39
C ALA A 299 41.06 -7.94 1.06
N VAL A 300 40.26 -8.68 1.84
CA VAL A 300 40.02 -10.13 1.69
C VAL A 300 38.64 -10.32 1.05
N ASP A 301 38.46 -11.26 0.12
CA ASP A 301 37.12 -11.60 -0.40
C ASP A 301 36.32 -12.26 0.73
N PHE A 302 35.06 -11.87 0.94
CA PHE A 302 34.19 -12.47 1.96
C PHE A 302 34.13 -14.01 1.86
N LYS A 303 34.30 -14.57 0.65
CA LYS A 303 34.37 -16.03 0.42
C LYS A 303 35.54 -16.73 1.13
N GLU A 304 36.58 -16.01 1.52
CA GLU A 304 37.75 -16.55 2.22
C GLU A 304 37.56 -16.58 3.75
N VAL A 305 36.59 -15.82 4.28
CA VAL A 305 36.25 -15.77 5.72
C VAL A 305 35.49 -17.04 6.11
N LYS A 306 36.12 -17.92 6.92
CA LYS A 306 35.52 -19.21 7.31
C LYS A 306 34.89 -19.20 8.69
N CYS A 307 35.44 -18.41 9.61
CA CYS A 307 34.89 -18.24 10.96
C CYS A 307 34.95 -16.77 11.41
N PHE A 308 34.46 -16.52 12.63
CA PHE A 308 34.41 -15.17 13.21
C PHE A 308 35.81 -14.59 13.47
N GLU A 309 36.79 -15.46 13.70
CA GLU A 309 38.19 -15.11 13.95
C GLU A 309 38.91 -14.60 12.68
N ASP A 310 38.41 -14.96 11.48
CA ASP A 310 38.90 -14.50 10.18
C ASP A 310 38.21 -13.19 9.71
N PHE A 311 37.29 -12.62 10.51
CA PHE A 311 36.43 -11.51 10.10
C PHE A 311 36.96 -10.13 10.55
N ASP A 312 37.61 -9.42 9.63
CA ASP A 312 38.02 -8.02 9.81
C ASP A 312 37.08 -7.04 9.10
N ILE A 313 36.59 -6.04 9.85
CA ILE A 313 35.80 -4.93 9.33
C ILE A 313 36.77 -3.84 8.87
N LEU A 314 37.05 -3.80 7.57
CA LEU A 314 37.97 -2.84 6.94
C LEU A 314 37.24 -1.59 6.43
N VAL A 315 37.67 -0.39 6.85
CA VAL A 315 37.11 0.90 6.42
C VAL A 315 38.25 1.89 6.14
N ASN A 316 38.31 2.43 4.92
CA ASN A 316 39.42 3.27 4.43
C ASN A 316 40.82 2.64 4.67
N GLY A 317 40.93 1.31 4.61
CA GLY A 317 42.18 0.57 4.89
C GLY A 317 42.53 0.39 6.38
N LEU A 318 41.66 0.81 7.30
CA LEU A 318 41.82 0.61 8.75
C LEU A 318 40.89 -0.50 9.24
N VAL A 319 41.40 -1.42 10.05
CA VAL A 319 40.55 -2.41 10.75
C VAL A 319 39.88 -1.72 11.94
N ILE A 320 38.55 -1.69 11.96
CA ILE A 320 37.75 -0.99 12.97
C ILE A 320 37.09 -1.91 14.01
N ASN A 321 37.50 -3.19 14.07
CA ASN A 321 36.89 -4.18 14.96
C ASN A 321 36.85 -3.71 16.43
N SER A 322 37.93 -3.10 16.95
CA SER A 322 38.03 -2.62 18.33
C SER A 322 37.02 -1.52 18.70
N GLU A 323 36.53 -0.74 17.74
CA GLU A 323 35.52 0.31 17.96
C GLU A 323 34.10 -0.28 18.18
N LEU A 324 33.88 -1.55 17.87
CA LEU A 324 32.64 -2.28 18.13
C LEU A 324 32.81 -3.26 19.28
N SER A 325 31.80 -3.38 20.15
CA SER A 325 31.80 -4.44 21.17
C SER A 325 31.76 -5.82 20.50
N LYS A 326 32.41 -6.82 21.11
CA LYS A 326 32.45 -8.20 20.57
C LYS A 326 31.06 -8.76 20.24
N HIS A 327 30.04 -8.41 21.03
CA HIS A 327 28.65 -8.79 20.78
C HIS A 327 28.07 -8.18 19.48
N LEU A 328 28.35 -6.90 19.22
CA LEU A 328 27.95 -6.24 17.97
C LEU A 328 28.73 -6.78 16.78
N GLN A 329 30.04 -7.01 16.91
CA GLN A 329 30.84 -7.67 15.86
C GLN A 329 30.25 -9.04 15.49
N THR A 330 29.93 -9.89 16.48
CA THR A 330 29.33 -11.21 16.22
C THR A 330 27.95 -11.13 15.56
N LYS A 331 27.11 -10.15 15.93
CA LYS A 331 25.83 -9.91 15.24
C LYS A 331 26.04 -9.43 13.80
N TYR A 332 26.98 -8.51 13.59
CA TYR A 332 27.30 -7.97 12.28
C TYR A 332 27.88 -9.04 11.34
N TYR A 333 28.81 -9.86 11.83
CA TYR A 333 29.33 -11.03 11.14
C TYR A 333 28.19 -11.96 10.69
N LYS A 334 27.29 -12.35 11.60
CA LYS A 334 26.12 -13.19 11.27
C LYS A 334 25.22 -12.55 10.20
N LEU A 335 25.07 -11.23 10.21
CA LEU A 335 24.31 -10.50 9.20
C LEU A 335 25.01 -10.50 7.83
N CYS A 336 26.34 -10.31 7.80
CA CYS A 336 27.17 -10.45 6.59
C CYS A 336 27.10 -11.88 6.03
N CYS A 337 27.22 -12.91 6.87
CA CYS A 337 27.07 -14.31 6.47
C CYS A 337 25.70 -14.59 5.83
N SER A 338 24.63 -13.97 6.35
CA SER A 338 23.28 -14.14 5.78
C SER A 338 23.14 -13.63 4.33
N GLN A 339 24.02 -12.70 3.93
CA GLN A 339 24.08 -12.13 2.58
C GLN A 339 25.31 -12.60 1.79
N ASN A 340 26.12 -13.50 2.36
CA ASN A 340 27.41 -13.95 1.82
C ASN A 340 28.30 -12.80 1.29
N SER A 341 28.32 -11.68 1.99
CA SER A 341 29.06 -10.47 1.61
C SER A 341 29.32 -9.57 2.82
N PHE A 342 30.39 -8.77 2.79
CA PHE A 342 30.54 -7.66 3.72
C PHE A 342 29.52 -6.57 3.36
N LEU A 343 28.70 -6.16 4.32
CA LEU A 343 27.66 -5.16 4.03
C LEU A 343 28.22 -3.74 3.85
N HIS A 344 29.52 -3.55 4.12
CA HIS A 344 30.21 -2.26 4.10
C HIS A 344 31.19 -2.07 2.92
N ASP A 345 31.32 -3.04 2.00
CA ASP A 345 32.31 -3.01 0.90
C ASP A 345 32.16 -1.82 -0.06
N HIS A 346 30.95 -1.28 -0.21
CA HIS A 346 30.63 -0.23 -1.18
C HIS A 346 30.47 1.16 -0.54
N LEU A 347 30.83 1.30 0.74
CA LEU A 347 30.77 2.58 1.45
C LEU A 347 31.60 3.66 0.75
N LEU A 348 31.10 4.90 0.76
CA LEU A 348 31.78 6.03 0.14
C LEU A 348 33.16 6.30 0.78
N ASP A 349 34.18 6.47 -0.07
CA ASP A 349 35.54 6.83 0.34
C ASP A 349 35.56 8.09 1.21
N GLY A 350 36.33 8.04 2.30
CA GLY A 350 36.53 9.19 3.19
C GLY A 350 35.45 9.37 4.27
N LEU A 351 34.47 8.46 4.38
CA LEU A 351 33.59 8.43 5.55
C LEU A 351 34.39 8.18 6.84
N ASN A 352 34.10 8.95 7.89
CA ASN A 352 34.80 8.81 9.17
C ASN A 352 34.51 7.45 9.82
N CYS A 353 35.53 6.75 10.31
CA CYS A 353 35.37 5.41 10.89
C CYS A 353 34.34 5.37 12.05
N LYS A 354 34.24 6.42 12.88
CA LYS A 354 33.24 6.50 13.97
C LYS A 354 31.81 6.64 13.44
N LEU A 355 31.62 7.32 12.30
CA LEU A 355 30.33 7.36 11.61
C LEU A 355 29.96 5.98 11.08
N VAL A 356 30.92 5.27 10.46
CA VAL A 356 30.68 3.90 9.96
C VAL A 356 30.34 2.95 11.11
N VAL A 357 31.10 2.95 12.22
CA VAL A 357 30.78 2.18 13.44
C VAL A 357 29.36 2.44 13.94
N GLY A 358 28.90 3.70 13.87
CA GLY A 358 27.51 4.08 14.17
C GLY A 358 26.51 3.47 13.18
N MET A 359 26.78 3.52 11.87
CA MET A 359 25.95 2.90 10.83
C MET A 359 25.88 1.38 10.98
N LEU A 360 26.99 0.72 11.30
CA LEU A 360 27.04 -0.73 11.55
C LEU A 360 26.17 -1.09 12.76
N SER A 361 26.36 -0.38 13.87
CA SER A 361 25.59 -0.56 15.11
C SER A 361 24.09 -0.39 14.88
N GLU A 362 23.69 0.65 14.15
CA GLU A 362 22.28 0.94 13.89
C GLU A 362 21.66 -0.04 12.87
N THR A 363 22.43 -0.51 11.88
CA THR A 363 22.00 -1.59 10.98
C THR A 363 21.69 -2.88 11.74
N ILE A 364 22.52 -3.23 12.74
CA ILE A 364 22.26 -4.37 13.63
C ILE A 364 21.00 -4.16 14.47
N ASN A 365 20.84 -2.98 15.08
CA ASN A 365 19.67 -2.64 15.88
C ASN A 365 18.37 -2.75 15.07
N ILE A 366 18.37 -2.22 13.84
CA ILE A 366 17.22 -2.29 12.93
C ILE A 366 16.97 -3.73 12.48
N ALA A 367 17.99 -4.51 12.16
CA ALA A 367 17.83 -5.92 11.79
C ALA A 367 17.22 -6.76 12.94
N ASP A 368 17.64 -6.52 14.18
CA ASP A 368 17.05 -7.15 15.36
C ASP A 368 15.61 -6.66 15.61
N ALA A 369 15.32 -5.37 15.45
CA ALA A 369 13.98 -4.81 15.63
C ALA A 369 12.99 -5.32 14.55
N ILE A 370 13.43 -5.44 13.30
CA ILE A 370 12.68 -6.09 12.21
C ILE A 370 12.37 -7.54 12.57
N ARG A 371 13.38 -8.28 13.07
CA ARG A 371 13.23 -9.69 13.48
C ARG A 371 12.31 -9.88 14.70
N ALA A 372 12.24 -8.91 15.59
CA ALA A 372 11.36 -8.90 16.77
C ALA A 372 10.00 -8.23 16.54
N SER A 373 9.74 -7.72 15.33
CA SER A 373 8.50 -6.99 15.03
C SER A 373 7.26 -7.89 15.04
N LYS A 374 6.10 -7.29 15.33
CA LYS A 374 4.79 -7.94 15.43
C LYS A 374 3.77 -7.16 14.58
N LEU A 375 2.59 -7.74 14.35
CA LEU A 375 1.47 -7.05 13.70
C LEU A 375 1.08 -5.73 14.39
N THR A 376 1.29 -5.64 15.71
CA THR A 376 1.06 -4.45 16.54
C THR A 376 2.21 -3.43 16.54
N THR A 377 3.32 -3.69 15.84
CA THR A 377 4.42 -2.72 15.71
C THR A 377 3.95 -1.49 14.93
N SER A 378 4.28 -0.29 15.43
CA SER A 378 3.85 0.97 14.82
C SER A 378 4.39 1.12 13.39
N LEU A 379 3.52 1.56 12.48
CA LEU A 379 3.89 1.93 11.12
C LEU A 379 4.89 3.09 11.09
N GLU A 380 4.88 3.95 12.11
CA GLU A 380 5.89 5.01 12.27
C GLU A 380 7.28 4.43 12.54
N SER A 381 7.40 3.38 13.36
CA SER A 381 8.67 2.69 13.61
C SER A 381 9.24 2.10 12.31
N PHE A 382 8.39 1.44 11.51
CA PHE A 382 8.79 0.94 10.19
C PHE A 382 9.25 2.08 9.27
N ALA A 383 8.52 3.21 9.23
CA ALA A 383 8.89 4.37 8.41
C ALA A 383 10.19 5.07 8.88
N ILE A 384 10.52 5.02 10.17
CA ILE A 384 11.82 5.50 10.69
C ILE A 384 12.93 4.58 10.22
N TRP A 385 12.79 3.26 10.41
CA TRP A 385 13.79 2.28 9.97
C TRP A 385 14.02 2.33 8.45
N GLU A 386 12.96 2.48 7.66
CA GLU A 386 13.05 2.61 6.20
C GLU A 386 13.88 3.83 5.79
N LYS A 387 13.67 4.99 6.43
CA LYS A 387 14.45 6.22 6.16
C LYS A 387 15.92 6.05 6.54
N THR A 388 16.20 5.44 7.69
CA THR A 388 17.58 5.18 8.14
C THR A 388 18.31 4.23 7.19
N LEU A 389 17.67 3.10 6.83
CA LEU A 389 18.25 2.14 5.89
C LEU A 389 18.45 2.75 4.49
N LYS A 390 17.50 3.54 3.97
CA LYS A 390 17.67 4.27 2.69
C LYS A 390 18.81 5.28 2.74
N ALA A 391 19.03 5.94 3.88
CA ALA A 391 20.16 6.83 4.06
C ALA A 391 21.49 6.06 4.06
N PHE A 392 21.54 4.88 4.69
CA PHE A 392 22.74 4.03 4.69
C PHE A 392 23.01 3.42 3.31
N GLU A 393 21.97 2.98 2.60
CA GLU A 393 22.05 2.51 1.20
C GLU A 393 22.62 3.62 0.28
N GLY A 394 22.14 4.87 0.44
CA GLY A 394 22.69 6.03 -0.26
C GLY A 394 24.13 6.41 0.10
N LEU A 395 24.66 5.89 1.22
CA LEU A 395 26.07 6.00 1.62
C LEU A 395 26.91 4.77 1.19
N GLY A 396 26.32 3.82 0.46
CA GLY A 396 27.01 2.63 -0.05
C GLY A 396 26.87 1.37 0.83
N MET A 397 26.00 1.39 1.85
CA MET A 397 25.76 0.24 2.70
C MET A 397 24.84 -0.78 2.01
N ASN A 398 25.24 -2.04 1.92
CA ASN A 398 24.38 -3.11 1.37
C ASN A 398 23.30 -3.50 2.38
N VAL A 399 22.17 -2.80 2.36
CA VAL A 399 21.01 -3.03 3.26
C VAL A 399 19.69 -3.24 2.52
N GLY A 400 19.72 -3.37 1.19
CA GLY A 400 18.52 -3.55 0.36
C GLY A 400 17.66 -4.76 0.77
N PHE A 401 18.27 -5.83 1.28
CA PHE A 401 17.55 -7.00 1.81
C PHE A 401 16.72 -6.69 3.07
N LEU A 402 17.18 -5.78 3.93
CA LEU A 402 16.42 -5.30 5.08
C LEU A 402 15.26 -4.41 4.64
N LEU A 403 15.48 -3.53 3.64
CA LEU A 403 14.44 -2.70 3.05
C LEU A 403 13.34 -3.54 2.39
N ALA A 404 13.71 -4.58 1.63
CA ALA A 404 12.77 -5.51 1.02
C ALA A 404 11.91 -6.24 2.08
N ARG A 405 12.55 -6.76 3.14
CA ARG A 405 11.85 -7.42 4.25
C ARG A 405 10.92 -6.46 5.02
N LEU A 406 11.35 -5.23 5.22
CA LEU A 406 10.57 -4.18 5.86
C LEU A 406 9.33 -3.81 5.02
N GLY A 407 9.46 -3.73 3.70
CA GLY A 407 8.34 -3.53 2.78
C GLY A 407 7.29 -4.66 2.86
N GLN A 408 7.74 -5.92 2.93
CA GLN A 408 6.85 -7.07 3.13
C GLN A 408 6.07 -6.99 4.46
N LEU A 409 6.75 -6.63 5.56
CA LEU A 409 6.11 -6.46 6.88
C LEU A 409 5.08 -5.32 6.87
N MET A 410 5.39 -4.18 6.25
CA MET A 410 4.44 -3.08 6.11
C MET A 410 3.20 -3.49 5.28
N HIS A 411 3.38 -4.24 4.19
CA HIS A 411 2.28 -4.76 3.39
C HIS A 411 1.38 -5.72 4.20
N LEU A 412 1.97 -6.65 4.97
CA LEU A 412 1.21 -7.56 5.84
C LEU A 412 0.44 -6.80 6.94
N SER A 413 1.07 -5.81 7.57
CA SER A 413 0.42 -4.95 8.58
C SER A 413 -0.75 -4.17 7.98
N ALA A 414 -0.60 -3.60 6.77
CA ALA A 414 -1.67 -2.92 6.06
C ALA A 414 -2.84 -3.87 5.72
N LYS A 415 -2.54 -5.09 5.26
CA LYS A 415 -3.57 -6.11 4.96
C LYS A 415 -4.37 -6.53 6.20
N SER A 416 -3.71 -6.64 7.36
CA SER A 416 -4.38 -6.93 8.65
C SER A 416 -5.40 -5.84 9.00
N LYS A 417 -5.01 -4.56 8.89
CA LYS A 417 -5.91 -3.43 9.17
C LYS A 417 -7.12 -3.39 8.25
N THR A 418 -6.95 -3.66 6.95
CA THR A 418 -8.09 -3.73 6.02
C THR A 418 -9.07 -4.86 6.36
N TYR A 419 -8.60 -5.98 6.94
CA TYR A 419 -9.48 -7.05 7.40
C TYR A 419 -10.26 -6.62 8.66
N GLU A 420 -9.61 -5.98 9.63
CA GLU A 420 -10.26 -5.44 10.84
C GLU A 420 -11.32 -4.38 10.48
N GLU A 421 -11.00 -3.46 9.56
CA GLU A 421 -11.93 -2.45 9.05
C GLU A 421 -13.14 -3.07 8.32
N ALA A 422 -12.92 -4.07 7.46
CA ALA A 422 -14.00 -4.78 6.76
C ALA A 422 -14.87 -5.61 7.72
N ALA A 423 -14.26 -6.23 8.73
CA ALA A 423 -14.99 -6.96 9.77
C ALA A 423 -15.89 -6.02 10.59
N LEU A 424 -15.41 -4.82 10.93
CA LEU A 424 -16.19 -3.80 11.62
C LEU A 424 -17.35 -3.26 10.75
N GLN A 425 -17.08 -2.97 9.47
CA GLN A 425 -18.13 -2.55 8.52
C GLN A 425 -19.23 -3.62 8.39
N ARG A 426 -18.86 -4.91 8.35
CA ARG A 426 -19.81 -6.03 8.35
C ARG A 426 -20.66 -6.10 9.62
N VAL A 427 -20.11 -5.75 10.78
CA VAL A 427 -20.88 -5.67 12.04
C VAL A 427 -21.89 -4.51 11.99
N ASN A 428 -21.47 -3.33 11.55
CA ASN A 428 -22.39 -2.18 11.41
C ASN A 428 -23.52 -2.48 10.42
N ALA A 429 -23.21 -3.03 9.24
CA ALA A 429 -24.22 -3.38 8.23
C ALA A 429 -25.24 -4.42 8.75
N LYS A 430 -24.81 -5.37 9.59
CA LYS A 430 -25.72 -6.32 10.25
C LYS A 430 -26.66 -5.65 11.27
N GLU A 431 -26.23 -4.57 11.93
CA GLU A 431 -27.08 -3.83 12.87
C GLU A 431 -28.07 -2.88 12.15
N GLU A 432 -27.63 -2.28 11.05
CA GLU A 432 -28.53 -1.54 10.13
C GLU A 432 -29.60 -2.47 9.53
N MET A 433 -29.23 -3.69 9.13
CA MET A 433 -30.18 -4.71 8.64
C MET A 433 -31.28 -5.00 9.66
N LYS A 434 -30.95 -5.31 10.93
CA LYS A 434 -31.94 -5.51 12.01
C LYS A 434 -32.83 -4.29 12.20
N THR A 435 -32.25 -3.09 12.10
CA THR A 435 -32.99 -1.82 12.25
C THR A 435 -34.01 -1.64 11.12
N LEU A 436 -33.67 -2.05 9.89
CA LEU A 436 -34.59 -2.04 8.75
C LEU A 436 -35.66 -3.13 8.86
N GLU A 437 -35.31 -4.34 9.32
CA GLU A 437 -36.28 -5.42 9.58
C GLU A 437 -37.33 -5.01 10.62
N ALA A 438 -36.93 -4.34 11.71
CA ALA A 438 -37.84 -3.83 12.72
C ALA A 438 -38.82 -2.78 12.15
N LYS A 439 -38.34 -1.86 11.31
CA LYS A 439 -39.19 -0.87 10.61
C LYS A 439 -40.13 -1.52 9.60
N LEU A 440 -39.68 -2.56 8.90
CA LEU A 440 -40.50 -3.32 7.96
C LEU A 440 -41.67 -3.99 8.69
N LEU A 441 -41.42 -4.53 9.89
CA LEU A 441 -42.47 -5.08 10.76
C LEU A 441 -43.50 -4.01 11.17
N GLU A 442 -43.06 -2.83 11.59
CA GLU A 442 -43.94 -1.70 11.95
C GLU A 442 -44.82 -1.22 10.77
N VAL A 443 -44.26 -1.17 9.57
CA VAL A 443 -44.99 -0.87 8.33
C VAL A 443 -46.00 -1.98 8.01
N LYS A 444 -45.62 -3.26 8.17
CA LYS A 444 -46.51 -4.40 7.97
C LYS A 444 -47.71 -4.39 8.93
N ASP A 445 -47.49 -4.10 10.20
CA ASP A 445 -48.56 -3.96 11.20
C ASP A 445 -49.47 -2.76 10.89
N THR A 446 -48.92 -1.70 10.32
CA THR A 446 -49.71 -0.55 9.84
C THR A 446 -50.58 -0.88 8.63
N ILE A 447 -50.05 -1.65 7.65
CA ILE A 447 -50.84 -2.15 6.51
C ILE A 447 -51.98 -3.04 7.01
N ASN A 448 -51.69 -3.99 7.90
CA ASN A 448 -52.71 -4.88 8.47
C ASN A 448 -53.82 -4.10 9.19
N ARG A 449 -53.47 -3.08 9.98
CA ARG A 449 -54.42 -2.20 10.68
C ARG A 449 -55.32 -1.44 9.71
N LEU A 450 -54.75 -0.86 8.66
CA LEU A 450 -55.50 -0.12 7.64
C LEU A 450 -56.42 -1.05 6.83
N GLY A 451 -56.01 -2.29 6.55
CA GLY A 451 -56.86 -3.28 5.89
C GLY A 451 -58.17 -3.53 6.65
N VAL A 452 -58.09 -3.76 7.96
CA VAL A 452 -59.26 -3.95 8.83
C VAL A 452 -60.15 -2.70 8.88
N GLU A 453 -59.56 -1.50 8.87
CA GLU A 453 -60.32 -0.25 8.84
C GLU A 453 -61.05 -0.03 7.51
N ILE A 454 -60.41 -0.36 6.38
CA ILE A 454 -61.01 -0.32 5.04
C ILE A 454 -62.17 -1.31 4.93
N GLU A 455 -61.98 -2.58 5.34
CA GLU A 455 -63.05 -3.59 5.34
C GLU A 455 -64.28 -3.12 6.11
N LYS A 456 -64.08 -2.50 7.29
CA LYS A 456 -65.16 -1.94 8.08
C LYS A 456 -65.88 -0.79 7.35
N LEU A 457 -65.13 0.14 6.75
CA LEU A 457 -65.70 1.29 6.04
C LEU A 457 -66.50 0.87 4.80
N VAL A 458 -66.12 -0.21 4.13
CA VAL A 458 -66.89 -0.80 3.01
C VAL A 458 -68.27 -1.26 3.49
N VAL A 459 -68.34 -2.02 4.60
CA VAL A 459 -69.61 -2.48 5.18
C VAL A 459 -70.50 -1.31 5.64
N ASP A 460 -69.91 -0.29 6.26
CA ASP A 460 -70.62 0.93 6.65
C ASP A 460 -71.16 1.70 5.42
N SER A 461 -70.41 1.69 4.30
CA SER A 461 -70.81 2.33 3.03
C SER A 461 -71.99 1.60 2.34
N GLU A 462 -72.02 0.27 2.35
CA GLU A 462 -73.16 -0.50 1.81
C GLU A 462 -74.45 -0.21 2.59
N ASN A 463 -74.34 -0.06 3.91
CA ASN A 463 -75.46 0.32 4.78
C ASN A 463 -75.96 1.75 4.49
N LEU A 464 -75.03 2.68 4.20
CA LEU A 464 -75.35 4.05 3.80
C LEU A 464 -76.07 4.11 2.45
N GLU A 465 -75.65 3.34 1.45
CA GLU A 465 -76.31 3.27 0.14
C GLU A 465 -77.75 2.77 0.28
N LEU A 466 -78.00 1.73 1.10
CA LEU A 466 -79.37 1.25 1.37
C LEU A 466 -80.26 2.33 1.99
N LYS A 467 -79.75 3.09 2.97
CA LYS A 467 -80.48 4.22 3.59
C LYS A 467 -80.70 5.37 2.61
N PHE A 468 -79.72 5.66 1.77
CA PHE A 468 -79.83 6.69 0.73
C PHE A 468 -80.93 6.33 -0.28
N GLN A 469 -80.97 5.07 -0.73
CA GLN A 469 -82.00 4.52 -1.61
C GLN A 469 -83.41 4.60 -0.99
N GLU A 470 -83.54 4.34 0.32
CA GLU A 470 -84.81 4.42 1.04
C GLU A 470 -85.34 5.86 1.08
N VAL A 471 -84.49 6.82 1.49
CA VAL A 471 -84.86 8.25 1.53
C VAL A 471 -85.17 8.80 0.13
N ALA A 472 -84.39 8.42 -0.88
CA ALA A 472 -84.57 8.88 -2.26
C ALA A 472 -85.85 8.33 -2.93
N LYS A 473 -86.46 7.27 -2.39
CA LYS A 473 -87.69 6.63 -2.91
C LYS A 473 -88.93 6.92 -2.06
N ALA A 474 -88.80 7.71 -0.99
CA ALA A 474 -89.92 8.08 -0.14
C ALA A 474 -90.95 8.97 -0.89
N PRO A 475 -92.25 8.91 -0.54
CA PRO A 475 -93.25 9.85 -1.07
C PRO A 475 -92.95 11.30 -0.64
N TRP A 476 -93.26 12.25 -1.52
CA TRP A 476 -93.11 13.70 -1.31
C TRP A 476 -94.11 14.29 -0.31
#